data_AF-A0AA41YLZ2-F1
#
_entry.id   AF-A0AA41YLZ2-F1
#
_cell.length_a   1.000
_cell.length_b   1.000
_cell.length_c   1.000
_cell.angle_alpha   90.00
_cell.angle_beta   90.00
_cell.angle_gamma   90.00
#
_symmetry.space_group_name_H-M   'P 1'
#
loop_
_entity.id
_entity.type
_entity.pdbx_description
1 polymer ?
#
loop_
_entity_poly.entity_id
_entity_poly.type
_entity_poly.pdbx_seq_one_letter_code
_entity_poly.pdbx_strand_id
1 'polypeptide(L)'
;MTAPHPETWLKVLPQGLYCEPGGFYIDPVRAVDRAVITHAHSDHARPGHRAVLATAPTLALMQARLGEDGAGAVRQALAWGERIRINDVDLWLQPAGHVLGSAQVAMEWRGSRAVVSGDYKRAPDPTCAGFEPIACDVFVTEATFALPVFRHPPADAEIRRLLASVALFPERTHVVGCYSLGKCQRLIALLRQAGWDAPIWLHGALAAMCRVYEEQGVALGELLPATVAAKGRLVGQIVLAPPSAVADRWARRLAEPVVCMASGWMRVRQRAKQGGVELPLVISDHADWDELNATLDEVGAPEVWVTHGREEALIHAAGQRGIRGRALRLVGYSDEGSEE
;
A
#
# COMPACT_ATOMS: atom_id res chain seq x y z
N MET A 1 -23.54 -14.88 -27.82
CA MET A 1 -23.01 -15.73 -26.73
C MET A 1 -22.95 -14.88 -25.49
N THR A 2 -23.43 -15.38 -24.35
CA THR A 2 -23.31 -14.68 -23.05
C THR A 2 -21.84 -14.60 -22.64
N ALA A 3 -21.41 -13.47 -22.08
CA ALA A 3 -20.05 -13.31 -21.57
C ALA A 3 -19.77 -14.37 -20.48
N PRO A 4 -18.60 -15.04 -20.49
CA PRO A 4 -18.27 -16.05 -19.49
C PRO A 4 -18.03 -15.40 -18.13
N HIS A 5 -18.57 -15.97 -17.05
CA HIS A 5 -18.38 -15.39 -15.72
C HIS A 5 -16.89 -15.45 -15.29
N PRO A 6 -16.32 -14.42 -14.62
CA PRO A 6 -14.92 -14.41 -14.20
C PRO A 6 -14.45 -15.62 -13.39
N GLU A 7 -15.32 -16.23 -12.60
CA GLU A 7 -15.00 -17.47 -11.86
C GLU A 7 -14.58 -18.64 -12.77
N THR A 8 -14.99 -18.63 -14.05
CA THR A 8 -14.68 -19.70 -15.01
C THR A 8 -13.26 -19.62 -15.55
N TRP A 9 -12.60 -18.46 -15.43
CA TRP A 9 -11.30 -18.20 -16.04
C TRP A 9 -10.26 -17.56 -15.11
N LEU A 10 -10.68 -17.07 -13.93
CA LEU A 10 -9.80 -16.72 -12.82
C LEU A 10 -9.83 -17.83 -11.76
N LYS A 11 -8.70 -18.51 -11.56
CA LYS A 11 -8.57 -19.67 -10.68
C LYS A 11 -7.64 -19.38 -9.53
N VAL A 12 -8.03 -19.77 -8.33
CA VAL A 12 -7.13 -19.77 -7.17
C VAL A 12 -6.28 -21.03 -7.23
N LEU A 13 -4.97 -20.86 -7.38
CA LEU A 13 -3.98 -21.93 -7.35
C LEU A 13 -3.00 -21.70 -6.18
N PRO A 14 -2.17 -22.69 -5.81
CA PRO A 14 -1.23 -22.55 -4.68
C PRO A 14 -0.24 -21.37 -4.81
N GLN A 15 -0.01 -20.87 -6.03
CA GLN A 15 0.86 -19.73 -6.29
C GLN A 15 0.13 -18.38 -6.19
N GLY A 16 -1.21 -18.34 -6.24
CA GLY A 16 -1.99 -17.11 -6.26
C GLY A 16 -3.17 -17.16 -7.23
N LEU A 17 -3.67 -15.97 -7.61
CA LEU A 17 -4.76 -15.83 -8.57
C LEU A 17 -4.25 -15.99 -10.01
N TYR A 18 -4.71 -17.01 -10.70
CA TYR A 18 -4.27 -17.38 -12.04
C TYR A 18 -5.33 -17.00 -13.09
N CYS A 19 -4.93 -16.21 -14.09
CA CYS A 19 -5.71 -15.96 -15.28
C CYS A 19 -5.44 -17.06 -16.31
N GLU A 20 -6.34 -18.05 -16.41
CA GLU A 20 -6.16 -19.21 -17.28
C GLU A 20 -6.00 -18.87 -18.77
N PRO A 21 -6.89 -18.09 -19.41
CA PRO A 21 -6.72 -17.73 -20.82
C PRO A 21 -5.52 -16.82 -21.06
N GLY A 22 -5.08 -16.05 -20.06
CA GLY A 22 -3.91 -15.18 -20.13
C GLY A 22 -2.58 -15.89 -19.87
N GLY A 23 -2.61 -17.01 -19.15
CA GLY A 23 -1.42 -17.77 -18.78
C GLY A 23 -0.48 -17.02 -17.83
N PHE A 24 -1.03 -16.20 -16.92
CA PHE A 24 -0.26 -15.42 -15.96
C PHE A 24 -0.93 -15.38 -14.57
N TYR A 25 -0.14 -15.07 -13.55
CA TYR A 25 -0.61 -14.88 -12.18
C TYR A 25 -0.64 -13.40 -11.82
N ILE A 26 -1.59 -13.01 -10.97
CA ILE A 26 -1.64 -11.69 -10.33
C ILE A 26 -1.10 -11.85 -8.91
N ASP A 27 -0.12 -11.01 -8.55
CA ASP A 27 0.55 -10.99 -7.23
C ASP A 27 0.89 -12.39 -6.67
N PRO A 28 1.59 -13.24 -7.45
CA PRO A 28 1.89 -14.59 -7.02
C PRO A 28 2.82 -14.61 -5.79
N VAL A 29 2.44 -15.42 -4.79
CA VAL A 29 3.21 -15.63 -3.55
C VAL A 29 4.41 -16.56 -3.73
N ARG A 30 4.61 -17.11 -4.93
CA ARG A 30 5.71 -18.03 -5.30
C ARG A 30 6.20 -17.73 -6.71
N ALA A 31 7.44 -18.11 -7.02
CA ALA A 31 8.00 -18.00 -8.37
C ALA A 31 7.10 -18.64 -9.43
N VAL A 32 6.93 -17.96 -10.57
CA VAL A 32 6.08 -18.36 -11.70
C VAL A 32 6.68 -17.86 -13.02
N ASP A 33 6.20 -18.38 -14.15
CA ASP A 33 6.67 -17.98 -15.47
C ASP A 33 6.27 -16.56 -15.88
N ARG A 34 5.05 -16.12 -15.53
CA ARG A 34 4.51 -14.81 -15.85
C ARG A 34 3.75 -14.26 -14.65
N ALA A 35 4.27 -13.18 -14.06
CA ALA A 35 3.66 -12.45 -12.96
C ALA A 35 3.23 -11.07 -13.43
N VAL A 36 1.99 -10.68 -13.10
CA VAL A 36 1.50 -9.31 -13.16
C VAL A 36 1.46 -8.81 -11.73
N ILE A 37 2.18 -7.73 -11.45
CA ILE A 37 2.37 -7.22 -10.09
C ILE A 37 1.63 -5.90 -9.93
N THR A 38 0.72 -5.83 -8.96
CA THR A 38 -0.04 -4.62 -8.63
C THR A 38 0.88 -3.55 -8.06
N HIS A 39 1.74 -3.93 -7.11
CA HIS A 39 2.66 -3.01 -6.44
C HIS A 39 3.81 -3.75 -5.73
N ALA A 40 4.77 -2.99 -5.20
CA ALA A 40 6.07 -3.52 -4.81
C ALA A 40 6.19 -3.99 -3.34
N HIS A 41 5.12 -4.05 -2.55
CA HIS A 41 5.20 -4.58 -1.17
C HIS A 41 5.53 -6.08 -1.14
N SER A 42 6.04 -6.54 0.00
CA SER A 42 6.60 -7.89 0.17
C SER A 42 5.59 -9.00 -0.05
N ASP A 43 4.36 -8.76 0.34
CA ASP A 43 3.23 -9.68 0.26
C ASP A 43 2.58 -9.73 -1.12
N HIS A 44 2.89 -8.78 -2.02
CA HIS A 44 2.43 -8.80 -3.43
C HIS A 44 3.53 -9.14 -4.44
N ALA A 45 4.76 -8.71 -4.18
CA ALA A 45 5.90 -8.88 -5.08
C ALA A 45 6.97 -9.80 -4.47
N ARG A 46 7.07 -11.02 -5.01
CA ARG A 46 8.08 -12.01 -4.62
C ARG A 46 9.20 -12.11 -5.68
N PRO A 47 10.41 -12.54 -5.30
CA PRO A 47 11.49 -12.74 -6.27
C PRO A 47 11.33 -14.06 -7.04
N GLY A 48 12.10 -14.21 -8.12
CA GLY A 48 12.26 -15.48 -8.84
C GLY A 48 11.28 -15.71 -9.99
N HIS A 49 10.43 -14.76 -10.33
CA HIS A 49 9.58 -14.84 -11.52
C HIS A 49 10.41 -14.77 -12.81
N ARG A 50 10.01 -15.49 -13.86
CA ARG A 50 10.71 -15.42 -15.16
C ARG A 50 10.40 -14.13 -15.90
N ALA A 51 9.12 -13.79 -16.06
CA ALA A 51 8.67 -12.54 -16.66
C ALA A 51 7.75 -11.79 -15.68
N VAL A 52 8.00 -10.50 -15.50
CA VAL A 52 7.23 -9.60 -14.64
C VAL A 52 6.68 -8.44 -15.46
N LEU A 53 5.37 -8.22 -15.37
CA LEU A 53 4.70 -7.03 -15.87
C LEU A 53 4.20 -6.19 -14.70
N ALA A 54 4.54 -4.91 -14.70
CA ALA A 54 4.04 -3.94 -13.73
C ALA A 54 4.22 -2.52 -14.30
N THR A 55 3.93 -1.49 -13.53
CA THR A 55 4.34 -0.13 -13.90
C THR A 55 5.83 0.08 -13.73
N ALA A 56 6.39 1.05 -14.46
CA ALA A 56 7.81 1.38 -14.35
C ALA A 56 8.25 1.72 -12.91
N PRO A 57 7.49 2.51 -12.12
CA PRO A 57 7.87 2.77 -10.73
C PRO A 57 7.78 1.52 -9.84
N THR A 58 6.77 0.65 -10.03
CA THR A 58 6.68 -0.63 -9.31
C THR A 58 7.89 -1.51 -9.60
N LEU A 59 8.33 -1.62 -10.86
CA LEU A 59 9.54 -2.36 -11.23
C LEU A 59 10.80 -1.78 -10.56
N ALA A 60 10.95 -0.46 -10.55
CA ALA A 60 12.10 0.21 -9.90
C ALA A 60 12.13 -0.06 -8.38
N LEU A 61 10.96 0.01 -7.72
CA LEU A 61 10.82 -0.29 -6.29
C LEU A 61 11.11 -1.76 -5.99
N MET A 62 10.64 -2.67 -6.85
CA MET A 62 10.96 -4.10 -6.76
C MET A 62 12.46 -4.34 -6.88
N GLN A 63 13.15 -3.70 -7.84
CA GLN A 63 14.61 -3.83 -8.00
C GLN A 63 15.35 -3.34 -6.74
N ALA A 64 14.96 -2.20 -6.19
CA ALA A 64 15.59 -1.66 -5.00
C ALA A 64 15.38 -2.54 -3.75
N ARG A 65 14.24 -3.24 -3.66
CA ARG A 65 13.91 -4.11 -2.51
C ARG A 65 14.43 -5.54 -2.67
N LEU A 66 14.33 -6.12 -3.86
CA LEU A 66 14.60 -7.53 -4.13
C LEU A 66 15.98 -7.77 -4.77
N GLY A 67 16.69 -6.70 -5.14
CA GLY A 67 17.91 -6.76 -5.93
C GLY A 67 17.62 -6.81 -7.44
N GLU A 68 18.67 -6.62 -8.25
CA GLU A 68 18.56 -6.48 -9.71
C GLU A 68 17.89 -7.69 -10.39
N ASP A 69 18.24 -8.89 -9.94
CA ASP A 69 17.69 -10.17 -10.42
C ASP A 69 16.36 -10.55 -9.74
N GLY A 70 16.00 -9.84 -8.66
CA GLY A 70 14.81 -10.14 -7.86
C GLY A 70 13.52 -9.62 -8.49
N ALA A 71 13.59 -8.66 -9.42
CA ALA A 71 12.43 -8.08 -10.08
C ALA A 71 12.02 -8.82 -11.38
N GLY A 72 12.50 -10.05 -11.56
CA GLY A 72 12.23 -10.89 -12.72
C GLY A 72 13.28 -10.80 -13.82
N ALA A 73 13.51 -11.92 -14.52
CA ALA A 73 14.52 -12.01 -15.57
C ALA A 73 14.15 -11.19 -16.82
N VAL A 74 12.85 -11.10 -17.13
CA VAL A 74 12.29 -10.22 -18.16
C VAL A 74 11.30 -9.28 -17.50
N ARG A 75 11.44 -7.98 -17.75
CA ARG A 75 10.59 -6.94 -17.17
C ARG A 75 9.87 -6.19 -18.27
N GLN A 76 8.56 -6.05 -18.13
CA GLN A 76 7.73 -5.26 -19.03
C GLN A 76 7.03 -4.17 -18.21
N ALA A 77 7.44 -2.93 -18.44
CA ALA A 77 6.68 -1.78 -17.93
C ALA A 77 5.42 -1.60 -18.78
N LEU A 78 4.28 -1.32 -18.14
CA LEU A 78 3.05 -0.92 -18.81
C LEU A 78 2.57 0.44 -18.27
N ALA A 79 2.23 1.37 -19.17
CA ALA A 79 1.71 2.66 -18.78
C ALA A 79 0.22 2.57 -18.37
N TRP A 80 -0.24 3.56 -17.62
CA TRP A 80 -1.66 3.65 -17.24
C TRP A 80 -2.56 3.75 -18.48
N GLY A 81 -3.63 2.97 -18.50
CA GLY A 81 -4.57 2.89 -19.62
C GLY A 81 -4.02 2.23 -20.89
N GLU A 82 -2.73 1.91 -20.96
CA GLU A 82 -2.15 1.18 -22.09
C GLU A 82 -2.66 -0.26 -22.09
N ARG A 83 -3.30 -0.67 -23.19
CA ARG A 83 -3.84 -2.02 -23.36
C ARG A 83 -2.89 -2.89 -24.15
N ILE A 84 -2.60 -4.07 -23.62
CA ILE A 84 -1.88 -5.13 -24.32
C ILE A 84 -2.73 -6.39 -24.37
N ARG A 85 -2.47 -7.24 -25.37
CA ARG A 85 -3.04 -8.58 -25.43
C ARG A 85 -2.01 -9.59 -24.93
N ILE A 86 -2.35 -10.35 -23.88
CA ILE A 86 -1.58 -11.52 -23.45
C ILE A 86 -2.42 -12.77 -23.74
N ASN A 87 -1.98 -13.57 -24.71
CA ASN A 87 -2.74 -14.69 -25.26
C ASN A 87 -4.15 -14.21 -25.69
N ASP A 88 -5.22 -14.69 -25.05
CA ASP A 88 -6.59 -14.32 -25.38
C ASP A 88 -7.15 -13.13 -24.57
N VAL A 89 -6.40 -12.59 -23.60
CA VAL A 89 -6.87 -11.60 -22.63
C VAL A 89 -6.33 -10.21 -22.96
N ASP A 90 -7.21 -9.21 -23.02
CA ASP A 90 -6.79 -7.80 -23.03
C ASP A 90 -6.54 -7.36 -21.59
N LEU A 91 -5.33 -6.87 -21.31
CA LEU A 91 -4.87 -6.45 -20.00
C LEU A 91 -4.40 -4.99 -20.03
N TRP A 92 -4.74 -4.23 -19.00
CA TRP A 92 -4.21 -2.90 -18.75
C TRP A 92 -4.11 -2.62 -17.26
N LEU A 93 -3.33 -1.60 -16.91
CA LEU A 93 -3.18 -1.15 -15.53
C LEU A 93 -3.86 0.21 -15.34
N GLN A 94 -4.45 0.43 -14.17
CA GLN A 94 -4.97 1.74 -13.74
C GLN A 94 -4.49 2.09 -12.34
N PRO A 95 -4.38 3.39 -11.98
CA PRO A 95 -3.92 3.81 -10.66
C PRO A 95 -4.72 3.22 -9.50
N ALA A 96 -4.02 2.77 -8.44
CA ALA A 96 -4.63 2.26 -7.21
C ALA A 96 -4.53 3.24 -6.01
N GLY A 97 -3.72 4.30 -6.06
CA GLY A 97 -3.63 5.27 -4.96
C GLY A 97 -2.95 4.77 -3.68
N HIS A 98 -2.37 3.56 -3.67
CA HIS A 98 -1.75 2.97 -2.49
C HIS A 98 -0.33 3.50 -2.26
N VAL A 99 0.59 3.20 -3.19
CA VAL A 99 1.99 3.64 -3.22
C VAL A 99 2.40 4.07 -4.64
N LEU A 100 3.58 4.67 -4.79
CA LEU A 100 4.11 5.05 -6.11
C LEU A 100 4.10 3.85 -7.08
N GLY A 101 3.43 4.01 -8.21
CA GLY A 101 3.29 2.96 -9.23
C GLY A 101 2.24 1.88 -8.94
N SER A 102 1.55 1.91 -7.79
CA SER A 102 0.52 0.93 -7.46
C SER A 102 -0.64 0.92 -8.45
N ALA A 103 -1.02 -0.28 -8.86
CA ALA A 103 -1.88 -0.54 -10.00
C ALA A 103 -3.03 -1.49 -9.67
N GLN A 104 -4.22 -1.15 -10.15
CA GLN A 104 -5.28 -2.11 -10.40
C GLN A 104 -4.97 -2.86 -11.70
N VAL A 105 -5.15 -4.17 -11.70
CA VAL A 105 -4.98 -5.03 -12.88
C VAL A 105 -6.35 -5.30 -13.48
N ALA A 106 -6.63 -4.69 -14.63
CA ALA A 106 -7.87 -4.89 -15.35
C ALA A 106 -7.67 -5.89 -16.50
N MET A 107 -8.61 -6.84 -16.61
CA MET A 107 -8.55 -7.94 -17.56
C MET A 107 -9.90 -8.10 -18.25
N GLU A 108 -9.88 -8.28 -19.56
CA GLU A 108 -11.07 -8.54 -20.36
C GLU A 108 -10.89 -9.79 -21.23
N TRP A 109 -11.84 -10.72 -21.14
CA TRP A 109 -11.86 -11.95 -21.92
C TRP A 109 -13.28 -12.24 -22.42
N ARG A 110 -13.45 -12.29 -23.74
CA ARG A 110 -14.73 -12.62 -24.42
C ARG A 110 -15.91 -11.78 -23.92
N GLY A 111 -15.67 -10.48 -23.70
CA GLY A 111 -16.68 -9.54 -23.22
C GLY A 111 -16.98 -9.62 -21.72
N SER A 112 -16.21 -10.41 -20.95
CA SER A 112 -16.24 -10.39 -19.50
C SER A 112 -15.03 -9.66 -18.93
N ARG A 113 -15.26 -8.77 -17.96
CA ARG A 113 -14.22 -7.96 -17.33
C ARG A 113 -14.10 -8.24 -15.84
N ALA A 114 -12.88 -8.52 -15.40
CA ALA A 114 -12.51 -8.58 -14.00
C ALA A 114 -11.42 -7.56 -13.68
N VAL A 115 -11.48 -6.98 -12.49
CA VAL A 115 -10.46 -6.02 -12.01
C VAL A 115 -9.97 -6.50 -10.66
N VAL A 116 -8.65 -6.60 -10.51
CA VAL A 116 -7.99 -6.90 -9.25
C VAL A 116 -7.37 -5.61 -8.72
N SER A 117 -7.84 -5.13 -7.57
CA SER A 117 -7.45 -3.82 -7.06
C SER A 117 -5.99 -3.76 -6.62
N GLY A 118 -5.44 -4.89 -6.14
CA GLY A 118 -4.31 -4.85 -5.22
C GLY A 118 -4.70 -4.13 -3.93
N ASP A 119 -3.71 -3.59 -3.22
CA ASP A 119 -3.97 -2.63 -2.16
C ASP A 119 -4.27 -1.27 -2.77
N TYR A 120 -5.18 -0.52 -2.14
CA TYR A 120 -5.60 0.77 -2.67
C TYR A 120 -6.02 1.73 -1.56
N LYS A 121 -5.93 3.02 -1.85
CA LYS A 121 -6.45 4.11 -1.02
C LYS A 121 -7.07 5.16 -1.91
N ARG A 122 -8.14 5.80 -1.43
CA ARG A 122 -8.85 6.83 -2.19
C ARG A 122 -8.51 8.25 -1.76
N ALA A 123 -8.08 8.44 -0.52
CA ALA A 123 -7.62 9.72 -0.01
C ALA A 123 -6.44 10.26 -0.87
N PRO A 124 -6.43 11.57 -1.19
CA PRO A 124 -5.34 12.19 -1.92
C PRO A 124 -3.97 11.92 -1.29
N ASP A 125 -3.01 11.62 -2.16
CA ASP A 125 -1.63 11.33 -1.78
C ASP A 125 -0.69 12.03 -2.77
N PRO A 126 0.14 12.98 -2.32
CA PRO A 126 1.07 13.69 -3.21
C PRO A 126 2.21 12.81 -3.73
N THR A 127 2.33 11.56 -3.28
CA THR A 127 3.44 10.66 -3.62
C THR A 127 3.07 9.56 -4.63
N CYS A 128 1.79 9.47 -5.03
CA CYS A 128 1.33 8.50 -6.01
C CYS A 128 0.11 9.02 -6.81
N ALA A 129 -0.23 8.32 -7.89
CA ALA A 129 -1.44 8.62 -8.67
C ALA A 129 -2.69 8.18 -7.90
N GLY A 130 -3.73 9.01 -7.86
CA GLY A 130 -4.97 8.72 -7.14
C GLY A 130 -5.75 7.56 -7.75
N PHE A 131 -6.51 6.84 -6.92
CA PHE A 131 -7.33 5.69 -7.33
C PHE A 131 -8.36 6.08 -8.42
N GLU A 132 -8.44 5.30 -9.49
CA GLU A 132 -9.41 5.48 -10.58
C GLU A 132 -10.38 4.28 -10.66
N PRO A 133 -11.69 4.43 -10.35
CA PRO A 133 -12.63 3.32 -10.40
C PRO A 133 -12.80 2.78 -11.83
N ILE A 134 -12.86 1.45 -11.97
CA ILE A 134 -13.07 0.76 -13.24
C ILE A 134 -14.36 -0.05 -13.16
N ALA A 135 -15.32 0.24 -14.04
CA ALA A 135 -16.52 -0.59 -14.17
C ALA A 135 -16.18 -2.00 -14.68
N CYS A 136 -16.70 -3.03 -14.00
CA CYS A 136 -16.39 -4.44 -14.28
C CYS A 136 -17.52 -5.40 -13.87
N ASP A 137 -17.42 -6.67 -14.24
CA ASP A 137 -18.37 -7.72 -13.85
C ASP A 137 -18.01 -8.32 -12.48
N VAL A 138 -16.72 -8.41 -12.19
CA VAL A 138 -16.17 -8.83 -10.90
C VAL A 138 -15.06 -7.87 -10.48
N PHE A 139 -15.17 -7.37 -9.25
CA PHE A 139 -14.11 -6.60 -8.60
C PHE A 139 -13.49 -7.41 -7.47
N VAL A 140 -12.18 -7.63 -7.50
CA VAL A 140 -11.42 -8.23 -6.40
C VAL A 140 -10.83 -7.09 -5.57
N THR A 141 -11.23 -7.00 -4.29
CA THR A 141 -10.87 -5.91 -3.36
C THR A 141 -10.11 -6.43 -2.15
N GLU A 142 -9.16 -5.64 -1.65
CA GLU A 142 -8.58 -5.81 -0.32
C GLU A 142 -9.60 -5.53 0.80
N ALA A 143 -9.27 -5.92 2.03
CA ALA A 143 -10.13 -5.82 3.21
C ALA A 143 -9.36 -5.45 4.49
N THR A 144 -8.24 -4.74 4.37
CA THR A 144 -7.35 -4.42 5.51
C THR A 144 -8.11 -3.71 6.63
N PHE A 145 -8.95 -2.75 6.26
CA PHE A 145 -9.79 -1.96 7.16
C PHE A 145 -11.29 -2.15 6.93
N ALA A 146 -11.69 -3.37 6.55
CA ALA A 146 -13.07 -3.75 6.24
C ALA A 146 -14.01 -3.88 7.45
N LEU A 147 -13.81 -3.12 8.53
CA LEU A 147 -14.74 -3.06 9.66
C LEU A 147 -15.21 -1.61 9.91
N PRO A 148 -16.50 -1.37 10.25
CA PRO A 148 -17.06 -0.02 10.47
C PRO A 148 -16.35 0.87 11.49
N VAL A 149 -15.51 0.30 12.34
CA VAL A 149 -14.70 1.03 13.34
C VAL A 149 -13.52 1.77 12.70
N PHE A 150 -13.05 1.31 11.52
CA PHE A 150 -11.94 1.89 10.79
C PHE A 150 -12.45 2.97 9.84
N ARG A 151 -12.67 4.15 10.43
CA ARG A 151 -12.88 5.40 9.71
C ARG A 151 -11.72 6.33 10.04
N HIS A 152 -10.90 6.61 9.04
CA HIS A 152 -9.67 7.36 9.21
C HIS A 152 -9.96 8.87 9.16
N PRO A 153 -9.39 9.67 10.08
CA PRO A 153 -9.47 11.12 9.97
C PRO A 153 -8.64 11.61 8.76
N PRO A 154 -8.88 12.85 8.30
CA PRO A 154 -8.01 13.48 7.32
C PRO A 154 -6.54 13.48 7.78
N ALA A 155 -5.63 13.03 6.92
CA ALA A 155 -4.22 12.85 7.29
C ALA A 155 -3.52 14.18 7.67
N ASP A 156 -3.94 15.30 7.08
CA ASP A 156 -3.46 16.64 7.41
C ASP A 156 -3.80 17.03 8.87
N ALA A 157 -4.93 16.57 9.40
CA ALA A 157 -5.28 16.78 10.80
C ALA A 157 -4.35 16.02 11.75
N GLU A 158 -3.95 14.80 11.37
CA GLU A 158 -2.99 13.99 12.14
C GLU A 158 -1.59 14.60 12.08
N ILE A 159 -1.15 15.14 10.94
CA ILE A 159 0.11 15.88 10.84
C ILE A 159 0.08 17.16 11.67
N ARG A 160 -1.01 17.92 11.70
CA ARG A 160 -1.15 19.08 12.59
C ARG A 160 -1.00 18.70 14.07
N ARG A 161 -1.52 17.54 14.49
CA ARG A 161 -1.32 17.01 15.85
C ARG A 161 0.15 16.70 16.14
N LEU A 162 0.86 16.11 15.18
CA LEU A 162 2.31 15.88 15.29
C LEU A 162 3.07 17.21 15.45
N LEU A 163 2.84 18.17 14.56
CA LEU A 163 3.53 19.46 14.61
C LEU A 163 3.23 20.25 15.89
N ALA A 164 1.98 20.20 16.39
CA ALA A 164 1.62 20.80 17.67
C ALA A 164 2.37 20.14 18.84
N SER A 165 2.58 18.82 18.80
CA SER A 165 3.39 18.12 19.80
C SER A 165 4.86 18.49 19.73
N VAL A 166 5.42 18.65 18.52
CA VAL A 166 6.80 19.13 18.32
C VAL A 166 6.98 20.53 18.90
N ALA A 167 6.03 21.43 18.66
CA ALA A 167 6.09 22.78 19.21
C ALA A 167 5.97 22.82 20.75
N LEU A 168 5.24 21.88 21.35
CA LEU A 168 5.06 21.79 22.81
C LEU A 168 6.29 21.22 23.53
N PHE A 169 7.06 20.35 22.86
CA PHE A 169 8.23 19.68 23.43
C PHE A 169 9.49 19.92 22.56
N PRO A 170 9.95 21.18 22.41
CA PRO A 170 11.06 21.53 21.52
C PRO A 170 12.40 20.89 21.91
N GLU A 171 12.54 20.41 23.14
CA GLU A 171 13.70 19.70 23.66
C GLU A 171 13.71 18.20 23.35
N ARG A 172 12.58 17.64 22.91
CA ARG A 172 12.41 16.21 22.65
C ARG A 172 12.52 15.90 21.16
N THR A 173 12.96 14.69 20.82
CA THR A 173 12.93 14.16 19.46
C THR A 173 11.62 13.43 19.22
N HIS A 174 10.88 13.73 18.16
CA HIS A 174 9.69 12.96 17.79
C HIS A 174 10.09 11.84 16.84
N VAL A 175 10.00 10.60 17.31
CA VAL A 175 10.28 9.43 16.47
C VAL A 175 8.98 8.81 16.00
N VAL A 176 8.74 8.81 14.69
CA VAL A 176 7.52 8.30 14.07
C VAL A 176 7.80 6.94 13.45
N GLY A 177 7.13 5.91 13.98
CA GLY A 177 7.10 4.58 13.39
C GLY A 177 6.32 4.56 12.09
N CYS A 178 6.95 4.13 10.99
CA CYS A 178 6.35 3.95 9.67
C CYS A 178 7.11 2.89 8.84
N TYR A 179 6.41 2.19 7.96
CA TYR A 179 7.05 1.26 7.02
C TYR A 179 7.81 2.00 5.91
N SER A 180 8.74 1.28 5.27
CA SER A 180 9.74 1.87 4.36
C SER A 180 9.19 2.26 2.99
N LEU A 181 8.16 1.57 2.50
CA LEU A 181 7.56 1.80 1.19
C LEU A 181 6.13 2.33 1.33
N GLY A 182 5.87 3.58 0.92
CA GLY A 182 4.56 4.23 1.00
C GLY A 182 4.48 5.20 2.16
N LYS A 183 4.24 4.69 3.38
CA LYS A 183 3.97 5.48 4.60
C LYS A 183 5.07 6.51 4.88
N CYS A 184 6.33 6.10 4.79
CA CYS A 184 7.45 7.01 5.01
C CYS A 184 7.41 8.20 4.04
N GLN A 185 7.26 7.93 2.75
CA GLN A 185 7.26 8.96 1.71
C GLN A 185 6.04 9.86 1.82
N ARG A 186 4.86 9.27 2.08
CA ARG A 186 3.63 10.04 2.31
C ARG A 186 3.73 10.93 3.54
N LEU A 187 4.27 10.44 4.66
CA LEU A 187 4.50 11.26 5.85
C LEU A 187 5.43 12.44 5.56
N ILE A 188 6.53 12.21 4.83
CA ILE A 188 7.44 13.27 4.41
C ILE A 188 6.68 14.33 3.61
N ALA A 189 5.94 13.93 2.58
CA ALA A 189 5.23 14.86 1.73
C ALA A 189 4.12 15.63 2.47
N LEU A 190 3.37 14.97 3.36
CA LEU A 190 2.36 15.61 4.19
C LEU A 190 2.98 16.60 5.19
N LEU A 191 4.15 16.27 5.77
CA LEU A 191 4.91 17.20 6.62
C LEU A 191 5.35 18.44 5.84
N ARG A 192 5.84 18.29 4.60
CA ARG A 192 6.18 19.42 3.72
C ARG A 192 4.95 20.29 3.43
N GLN A 193 3.82 19.68 3.08
CA GLN A 193 2.57 20.40 2.82
C GLN A 193 2.05 21.14 4.07
N ALA A 194 2.33 20.62 5.26
CA ALA A 194 2.01 21.28 6.52
C ALA A 194 3.01 22.36 6.95
N GLY A 195 4.02 22.66 6.14
CA GLY A 195 5.00 23.74 6.38
C GLY A 195 6.23 23.32 7.18
N TRP A 196 6.53 22.01 7.29
CA TRP A 196 7.79 21.57 7.88
C TRP A 196 8.92 21.65 6.83
N ASP A 197 9.65 22.77 6.84
CA ASP A 197 10.76 23.01 5.90
C ASP A 197 12.13 22.51 6.42
N ALA A 198 12.24 22.23 7.72
CA ALA A 198 13.46 21.70 8.32
C ALA A 198 13.79 20.28 7.81
N PRO A 199 15.05 19.83 7.88
CA PRO A 199 15.41 18.47 7.47
C PRO A 199 14.55 17.41 8.18
N ILE A 200 14.16 16.36 7.45
CA ILE A 200 13.53 15.18 8.05
C ILE A 200 14.60 14.10 8.19
N TRP A 201 14.69 13.52 9.39
CA TRP A 201 15.74 12.57 9.71
C TRP A 201 15.25 11.14 9.50
N LEU A 202 16.00 10.33 8.76
CA LEU A 202 15.61 8.97 8.42
C LEU A 202 16.50 7.94 9.10
N HIS A 203 15.88 6.92 9.69
CA HIS A 203 16.57 5.66 9.91
C HIS A 203 17.04 5.09 8.55
N GLY A 204 18.26 4.54 8.50
CA GLY A 204 18.86 4.05 7.25
C GLY A 204 18.01 3.06 6.45
N ALA A 205 17.21 2.24 7.14
CA ALA A 205 16.28 1.29 6.52
C ALA A 205 15.17 1.93 5.65
N LEU A 206 14.90 3.23 5.81
CA LEU A 206 13.89 3.95 5.00
C LEU A 206 14.50 4.62 3.75
N ALA A 207 15.82 4.77 3.72
CA ALA A 207 16.50 5.63 2.76
C ALA A 207 16.42 5.10 1.31
N ALA A 208 16.52 3.79 1.11
CA ALA A 208 16.54 3.19 -0.23
C ALA A 208 15.24 3.47 -0.99
N MET A 209 14.08 3.29 -0.35
CA MET A 209 12.78 3.55 -0.97
C MET A 209 12.55 5.04 -1.24
N CYS A 210 12.98 5.93 -0.32
CA CYS A 210 12.90 7.38 -0.55
C CYS A 210 13.71 7.80 -1.77
N ARG A 211 14.91 7.23 -1.97
CA ARG A 211 15.74 7.50 -3.15
C ARG A 211 15.03 7.13 -4.44
N VAL A 212 14.38 5.96 -4.51
CA VAL A 212 13.61 5.56 -5.69
C VAL A 212 12.49 6.57 -5.97
N TYR A 213 11.78 7.04 -4.93
CA TYR A 213 10.75 8.06 -5.12
C TYR A 213 11.31 9.37 -5.71
N GLU A 214 12.47 9.83 -5.23
CA GLU A 214 13.15 11.02 -5.78
C GLU A 214 13.61 10.80 -7.23
N GLU A 215 14.17 9.64 -7.55
CA GLU A 215 14.57 9.25 -8.91
C GLU A 215 13.37 9.19 -9.87
N GLN A 216 12.18 8.89 -9.36
CA GLN A 216 10.91 8.91 -10.09
C GLN A 216 10.22 10.29 -10.07
N GLY A 217 10.88 11.33 -9.55
CA GLY A 217 10.42 12.72 -9.61
C GLY A 217 9.54 13.17 -8.44
N VAL A 218 9.40 12.37 -7.38
CA VAL A 218 8.69 12.79 -6.16
C VAL A 218 9.62 13.64 -5.29
N ALA A 219 9.31 14.93 -5.13
CA ALA A 219 10.11 15.85 -4.33
C ALA A 219 9.90 15.62 -2.82
N LEU A 220 10.85 14.94 -2.16
CA LEU A 220 10.80 14.67 -0.71
C LEU A 220 11.52 15.75 0.14
N GLY A 221 12.30 16.63 -0.50
CA GLY A 221 13.07 17.69 0.16
C GLY A 221 14.30 17.14 0.90
N GLU A 222 14.85 17.92 1.84
CA GLU A 222 16.08 17.51 2.53
C GLU A 222 15.84 16.36 3.52
N LEU A 223 16.49 15.22 3.26
CA LEU A 223 16.47 14.01 4.09
C LEU A 223 17.87 13.75 4.65
N LEU A 224 17.99 13.63 5.97
CA LEU A 224 19.27 13.42 6.65
C LEU A 224 19.32 12.07 7.39
N PRO A 225 20.49 11.40 7.46
CA PRO A 225 20.59 10.11 8.12
C PRO A 225 20.55 10.28 9.65
N ALA A 226 19.51 9.76 10.29
CA ALA A 226 19.41 9.70 11.73
C ALA A 226 20.46 8.74 12.31
N THR A 227 20.76 7.63 11.63
CA THR A 227 21.62 6.54 12.13
C THR A 227 23.05 6.97 12.49
N VAL A 228 23.56 8.07 11.93
CA VAL A 228 24.91 8.58 12.24
C VAL A 228 24.91 9.97 12.88
N ALA A 229 23.72 10.52 13.16
CA ALA A 229 23.60 11.85 13.73
C ALA A 229 24.00 11.89 15.21
N ALA A 230 24.72 12.95 15.60
CA ALA A 230 24.95 13.25 17.01
C ALA A 230 23.61 13.59 17.69
N LYS A 231 23.40 13.09 18.92
CA LYS A 231 22.14 13.24 19.69
C LYS A 231 21.65 14.70 19.74
N GLY A 232 22.55 15.66 19.94
CA GLY A 232 22.20 17.09 20.01
C GLY A 232 21.59 17.66 18.72
N ARG A 233 21.87 17.07 17.55
CA ARG A 233 21.27 17.50 16.27
C ARG A 233 19.83 17.01 16.08
N LEU A 234 19.37 16.07 16.90
CA LEU A 234 18.04 15.48 16.80
C LEU A 234 17.04 16.10 17.80
N VAL A 235 17.50 17.03 18.64
CA VAL A 235 16.66 17.78 19.59
C VAL A 235 15.64 18.63 18.80
N GLY A 236 14.35 18.49 19.14
CA GLY A 236 13.26 19.20 18.46
C GLY A 236 13.01 18.76 17.02
N GLN A 237 13.63 17.65 16.58
CA GLN A 237 13.51 17.15 15.21
C GLN A 237 12.50 16.01 15.08
N ILE A 238 12.00 15.83 13.86
CA ILE A 238 11.20 14.68 13.47
C ILE A 238 12.12 13.62 12.85
N VAL A 239 12.09 12.42 13.42
CA VAL A 239 12.82 11.23 12.95
C VAL A 239 11.81 10.19 12.48
N LEU A 240 11.93 9.70 11.25
CA LEU A 240 11.15 8.56 10.75
C LEU A 240 11.97 7.28 10.90
N ALA A 241 11.34 6.21 11.39
CA ALA A 241 11.98 4.92 11.56
C ALA A 241 11.00 3.76 11.38
N PRO A 242 11.46 2.55 10.98
CA PRO A 242 10.64 1.35 11.04
C PRO A 242 10.14 1.10 12.47
N PRO A 243 8.90 0.59 12.65
CA PRO A 243 8.36 0.25 13.97
C PRO A 243 9.30 -0.60 14.84
N SER A 244 9.99 -1.56 14.23
CA SER A 244 10.97 -2.41 14.91
C SER A 244 12.18 -1.64 15.46
N ALA A 245 12.65 -0.61 14.74
CA ALA A 245 13.76 0.23 15.18
C ALA A 245 13.35 1.18 16.32
N VAL A 246 12.09 1.64 16.32
CA VAL A 246 11.54 2.45 17.43
C VAL A 246 11.52 1.66 18.74
N ALA A 247 11.25 0.35 18.69
CA ALA A 247 11.23 -0.52 19.85
C ALA A 247 12.63 -0.97 20.34
N ASP A 248 13.67 -0.82 19.52
CA ASP A 248 15.02 -1.30 19.82
C ASP A 248 15.90 -0.26 20.56
N ARG A 249 17.07 -0.69 21.06
CA ARG A 249 18.08 0.13 21.75
C ARG A 249 18.52 1.33 20.92
N TRP A 250 18.42 1.26 19.59
CA TRP A 250 18.68 2.38 18.69
C TRP A 250 17.90 3.64 19.08
N ALA A 251 16.63 3.53 19.50
CA ALA A 251 15.82 4.69 19.87
C ALA A 251 16.36 5.41 21.14
N ARG A 252 17.13 4.74 22.01
CA ARG A 252 17.66 5.31 23.25
C ARG A 252 18.70 6.42 23.04
N ARG A 253 19.27 6.51 21.84
CA ARG A 253 20.23 7.57 21.50
C ARG A 253 19.55 8.89 21.09
N LEU A 254 18.23 8.87 20.89
CA LEU A 254 17.44 10.06 20.62
C LEU A 254 17.30 10.92 21.89
N ALA A 255 17.02 12.20 21.74
CA ALA A 255 16.82 13.11 22.88
C ALA A 255 15.41 12.92 23.44
N GLU A 256 15.30 12.19 24.55
CA GLU A 256 14.03 11.93 25.26
C GLU A 256 12.86 11.67 24.30
N PRO A 257 12.93 10.59 23.49
CA PRO A 257 12.07 10.45 22.33
C PRO A 257 10.58 10.47 22.72
N VAL A 258 9.78 11.23 21.96
CA VAL A 258 8.31 11.08 21.93
C VAL A 258 8.00 9.97 20.92
N VAL A 259 7.50 8.84 21.41
CA VAL A 259 7.19 7.69 20.56
C VAL A 259 5.86 7.92 19.83
N CYS A 260 5.94 8.09 18.51
CA CYS A 260 4.80 8.24 17.63
C CYS A 260 4.67 7.01 16.71
N MET A 261 3.47 6.73 16.21
CA MET A 261 3.24 5.65 15.24
C MET A 261 2.20 6.07 14.21
N ALA A 262 2.51 5.90 12.93
CA ALA A 262 1.60 6.19 11.81
C ALA A 262 1.04 4.90 11.22
N SER A 263 -0.24 4.62 11.51
CA SER A 263 -0.95 3.44 11.01
C SER A 263 -2.46 3.59 11.16
N GLY A 264 -3.25 3.01 10.25
CA GLY A 264 -4.72 2.95 10.42
C GLY A 264 -5.13 2.23 11.71
N TRP A 265 -4.33 1.26 12.13
CA TRP A 265 -4.51 0.50 13.39
C TRP A 265 -4.42 1.38 14.65
N MET A 266 -3.85 2.58 14.56
CA MET A 266 -3.81 3.54 15.67
C MET A 266 -5.19 4.06 16.07
N ARG A 267 -6.22 3.76 15.27
CA ARG A 267 -7.63 3.91 15.68
C ARG A 267 -7.99 3.08 16.92
N VAL A 268 -7.32 1.95 17.13
CA VAL A 268 -7.57 1.05 18.26
C VAL A 268 -6.68 1.43 19.45
N ARG A 269 -7.27 2.08 20.46
CA ARG A 269 -6.55 2.56 21.66
C ARG A 269 -5.69 1.50 22.35
N GLN A 270 -6.17 0.25 22.40
CA GLN A 270 -5.43 -0.85 23.03
C GLN A 270 -4.10 -1.14 22.30
N ARG A 271 -4.06 -1.05 20.96
CA ARG A 271 -2.83 -1.25 20.18
C ARG A 271 -1.80 -0.17 20.47
N ALA A 272 -2.22 1.09 20.53
CA ALA A 272 -1.34 2.20 20.90
C ALA A 272 -0.73 2.00 22.30
N LYS A 273 -1.56 1.60 23.28
CA LYS A 273 -1.09 1.32 24.65
C LYS A 273 -0.11 0.14 24.70
N GLN A 274 -0.39 -0.96 24.01
CA GLN A 274 0.49 -2.14 23.95
C GLN A 274 1.83 -1.84 23.28
N GLY A 275 1.83 -0.96 22.27
CA GLY A 275 3.04 -0.52 21.58
C GLY A 275 3.82 0.60 22.27
N GLY A 276 3.38 1.07 23.45
CA GLY A 276 4.03 2.20 24.14
C GLY A 276 4.01 3.50 23.34
N VAL A 277 3.02 3.68 22.46
CA VAL A 277 2.89 4.85 21.59
C VAL A 277 2.32 6.01 22.40
N GLU A 278 3.10 7.08 22.57
CA GLU A 278 2.68 8.32 23.23
C GLU A 278 1.76 9.14 22.31
N LEU A 279 2.07 9.21 21.02
CA LEU A 279 1.29 9.94 20.03
C LEU A 279 0.85 9.02 18.86
N PRO A 280 -0.34 8.40 18.95
CA PRO A 280 -0.91 7.63 17.85
C PRO A 280 -1.39 8.56 16.73
N LEU A 281 -0.90 8.31 15.51
CA LEU A 281 -1.28 9.00 14.27
C LEU A 281 -2.07 8.04 13.37
N VAL A 282 -3.36 8.33 13.14
CA VAL A 282 -4.25 7.50 12.33
C VAL A 282 -4.09 7.85 10.86
N ILE A 283 -2.96 7.41 10.28
CA ILE A 283 -2.61 7.60 8.87
C ILE A 283 -2.39 6.22 8.26
N SER A 284 -3.22 5.84 7.29
CA SER A 284 -3.12 4.55 6.58
C SER A 284 -3.01 4.76 5.08
N ASP A 285 -2.26 3.89 4.41
CA ASP A 285 -2.18 3.86 2.95
C ASP A 285 -3.19 2.91 2.30
N HIS A 286 -4.16 2.41 3.07
CA HIS A 286 -5.25 1.56 2.61
C HIS A 286 -6.60 2.26 2.75
N ALA A 287 -7.57 1.81 1.96
CA ALA A 287 -8.94 2.26 1.99
C ALA A 287 -9.58 1.93 3.34
N ASP A 288 -10.17 2.93 3.97
CA ASP A 288 -10.96 2.74 5.18
C ASP A 288 -12.35 2.18 4.89
N TRP A 289 -13.17 1.98 5.93
CA TRP A 289 -14.51 1.43 5.76
C TRP A 289 -15.38 2.23 4.78
N ASP A 290 -15.37 3.56 4.87
CA ASP A 290 -16.24 4.40 4.03
C ASP A 290 -15.69 4.43 2.58
N GLU A 291 -14.37 4.44 2.41
CA GLU A 291 -13.71 4.36 1.09
C GLU A 291 -13.97 3.01 0.39
N LEU A 292 -13.85 1.88 1.10
CA LEU A 292 -14.17 0.55 0.58
C LEU A 292 -15.64 0.48 0.10
N ASN A 293 -16.57 0.99 0.90
CA ASN A 293 -17.99 1.02 0.55
C ASN A 293 -18.27 1.91 -0.66
N ALA A 294 -17.63 3.08 -0.75
CA ALA A 294 -17.76 3.96 -1.91
C ALA A 294 -17.18 3.31 -3.18
N THR A 295 -16.12 2.51 -3.07
CA THR A 295 -15.58 1.73 -4.20
C THR A 295 -16.61 0.74 -4.73
N LEU A 296 -17.32 0.01 -3.86
CA LEU A 296 -18.38 -0.92 -4.27
C LEU A 296 -19.46 -0.22 -5.11
N ASP A 297 -19.83 1.00 -4.72
CA ASP A 297 -20.85 1.79 -5.40
C ASP A 297 -20.35 2.30 -6.77
N GLU A 298 -19.10 2.75 -6.86
CA GLU A 298 -18.54 3.37 -8.08
C GLU A 298 -18.06 2.37 -9.13
N VAL A 299 -17.50 1.22 -8.73
CA VAL A 299 -17.13 0.17 -9.69
C VAL A 299 -18.36 -0.50 -10.30
N GLY A 300 -19.52 -0.42 -9.63
CA GLY A 300 -20.78 -0.93 -10.15
C GLY A 300 -20.79 -2.43 -10.45
N ALA A 301 -19.88 -3.20 -9.85
CA ALA A 301 -19.75 -4.62 -10.12
C ALA A 301 -20.91 -5.40 -9.49
N PRO A 302 -21.57 -6.32 -10.22
CA PRO A 302 -22.62 -7.17 -9.67
C PRO A 302 -22.07 -8.22 -8.68
N GLU A 303 -20.76 -8.47 -8.68
CA GLU A 303 -20.10 -9.38 -7.76
C GLU A 303 -18.72 -8.85 -7.31
N VAL A 304 -18.40 -9.05 -6.04
CA VAL A 304 -17.11 -8.68 -5.45
C VAL A 304 -16.46 -9.83 -4.69
N TRP A 305 -15.16 -9.97 -4.89
CA TRP A 305 -14.33 -11.00 -4.27
C TRP A 305 -13.41 -10.33 -3.27
N VAL A 306 -13.55 -10.68 -2.00
CA VAL A 306 -12.89 -9.99 -0.89
C VAL A 306 -11.69 -10.81 -0.43
N THR A 307 -10.53 -10.17 -0.33
CA THR A 307 -9.27 -10.79 0.10
C THR A 307 -8.49 -9.85 1.04
N HIS A 308 -7.31 -10.26 1.51
CA HIS A 308 -6.42 -9.42 2.33
C HIS A 308 -7.10 -8.75 3.54
N GLY A 309 -7.66 -9.53 4.44
CA GLY A 309 -8.24 -9.02 5.70
C GLY A 309 -9.54 -9.72 6.09
N ARG A 310 -10.32 -9.08 6.97
CA ARG A 310 -11.57 -9.65 7.49
C ARG A 310 -12.72 -9.41 6.52
N GLU A 311 -13.11 -10.42 5.77
CA GLU A 311 -14.06 -10.27 4.67
C GLU A 311 -15.53 -10.11 5.08
N GLU A 312 -15.94 -10.65 6.23
CA GLU A 312 -17.36 -10.89 6.55
C GLU A 312 -18.21 -9.61 6.53
N ALA A 313 -17.70 -8.53 7.13
CA ALA A 313 -18.42 -7.27 7.23
C ALA A 313 -18.57 -6.59 5.86
N LEU A 314 -17.54 -6.62 5.02
CA LEU A 314 -17.60 -6.04 3.68
C LEU A 314 -18.50 -6.86 2.75
N ILE A 315 -18.46 -8.20 2.85
CA ILE A 315 -19.39 -9.10 2.13
C ILE A 315 -20.84 -8.79 2.54
N HIS A 316 -21.10 -8.61 3.84
CA HIS A 316 -22.42 -8.25 4.32
C HIS A 316 -22.88 -6.89 3.76
N ALA A 317 -22.01 -5.87 3.81
CA ALA A 317 -22.29 -4.55 3.27
C ALA A 317 -22.52 -4.55 1.74
N ALA A 318 -21.80 -5.40 0.99
CA ALA A 318 -22.05 -5.62 -0.44
C ALA A 318 -23.45 -6.24 -0.66
N GLY A 319 -23.81 -7.26 0.13
CA GLY A 319 -25.13 -7.90 0.05
C GLY A 319 -26.29 -6.94 0.30
N GLN A 320 -26.14 -5.98 1.22
CA GLN A 320 -27.14 -4.93 1.47
C GLN A 320 -27.37 -4.01 0.25
N ARG A 321 -26.43 -3.95 -0.69
CA ARG A 321 -26.51 -3.20 -1.96
C ARG A 321 -27.03 -4.05 -3.13
N GLY A 322 -27.33 -5.32 -2.89
CA GLY A 322 -27.65 -6.27 -3.96
C GLY A 322 -26.42 -6.75 -4.74
N ILE A 323 -25.21 -6.51 -4.24
CA ILE A 323 -23.95 -6.98 -4.82
C ILE A 323 -23.63 -8.35 -4.21
N ARG A 324 -23.31 -9.35 -5.05
CA ARG A 324 -22.87 -10.67 -4.56
C ARG A 324 -21.47 -10.56 -3.97
N GLY A 325 -21.29 -10.80 -2.68
CA GLY A 325 -19.98 -10.84 -2.04
C GLY A 325 -19.51 -12.28 -1.80
N ARG A 326 -18.23 -12.57 -2.05
CA ARG A 326 -17.60 -13.83 -1.64
C ARG A 326 -16.18 -13.63 -1.15
N ALA A 327 -15.73 -14.51 -0.25
CA ALA A 327 -14.34 -14.57 0.18
C ALA A 327 -13.45 -15.15 -0.93
N LEU A 328 -12.28 -14.56 -1.15
CA LEU A 328 -11.22 -15.07 -2.00
C LEU A 328 -10.02 -15.47 -1.14
N ARG A 329 -9.99 -16.75 -0.77
CA ARG A 329 -8.93 -17.33 0.07
C ARG A 329 -7.69 -17.63 -0.77
N LEU A 330 -6.75 -16.70 -0.78
CA LEU A 330 -5.45 -16.88 -1.42
C LEU A 330 -4.50 -17.62 -0.46
N VAL A 331 -3.82 -18.68 -0.93
CA VAL A 331 -2.90 -19.47 -0.11
C VAL A 331 -1.68 -18.63 0.25
N GLY A 332 -1.40 -18.43 1.54
CA GLY A 332 -0.19 -17.75 2.03
C GLY A 332 -0.40 -16.33 2.56
N TYR A 333 -1.62 -15.78 2.50
CA TYR A 333 -1.99 -14.56 3.22
C TYR A 333 -2.58 -14.92 4.59
N SER A 334 -2.18 -14.19 5.64
CA SER A 334 -2.70 -14.36 7.00
C SER A 334 -3.86 -13.39 7.28
N ASP A 335 -4.87 -13.85 8.03
CA ASP A 335 -6.00 -13.01 8.51
C ASP A 335 -5.57 -11.92 9.51
N GLU A 336 -4.29 -11.89 9.90
CA GLU A 336 -3.74 -10.90 10.80
C GLU A 336 -3.39 -9.62 10.01
N GLY A 337 -4.28 -8.63 10.09
CA GLY A 337 -4.06 -7.28 9.56
C GLY A 337 -2.84 -6.61 10.18
N SER A 338 -1.68 -6.88 9.59
CA SER A 338 -0.44 -6.14 9.78
C SER A 338 -0.17 -5.35 8.50
N GLU A 339 -0.20 -4.03 8.64
CA GLU A 339 0.49 -3.15 7.71
C GLU A 339 2.01 -3.45 7.83
N GLU A 340 2.59 -4.22 6.91
CA GLU A 340 4.05 -4.48 6.84
C GLU A 340 4.85 -3.22 6.45
#